data_AF-A0A7V1IFB0-F1
#
_entry.id   AF-A0A7V1IFB0-F1
#
_cell.length_a   1.000
_cell.length_b   1.000
_cell.length_c   1.000
_cell.angle_alpha   90.00
_cell.angle_beta   90.00
_cell.angle_gamma   90.00
#
_symmetry.space_group_name_H-M   'P 1'
#
loop_
_entity.id
_entity.type
_entity.pdbx_description
1 polymer ?
#
loop_
_entity_poly.entity_id
_entity_poly.type
_entity_poly.pdbx_seq_one_letter_code
_entity_poly.pdbx_strand_id
1 'polypeptide(L)'
;MAEIPSVGPLRGKFPQEIPREGEKAGKPEGAAGFQETLKGLVQDVDRMQKTAAESTQRLLTGQIEDVHQVMVAMEEAQTSFQLMMEIRNKIVDAYKEVMRMQV
;
A
#
# COMPACT_ATOMS: atom_id res chain seq x y z
N MET A 1 -20.52 74.92 -4.70
CA MET A 1 -21.06 73.73 -4.00
C MET A 1 -20.64 72.52 -4.84
N ALA A 2 -19.97 71.54 -4.21
CA ALA A 2 -18.96 70.65 -4.78
C ALA A 2 -19.34 69.84 -6.04
N GLU A 3 -18.47 69.87 -7.06
CA GLU A 3 -18.46 68.92 -8.17
C GLU A 3 -18.06 67.53 -7.67
N ILE A 4 -18.90 66.53 -7.96
CA ILE A 4 -18.69 65.13 -7.58
C ILE A 4 -17.64 64.54 -8.53
N PRO A 5 -16.47 64.07 -8.05
CA PRO A 5 -15.45 63.50 -8.92
C PRO A 5 -15.90 62.16 -9.51
N SER A 6 -15.63 62.01 -10.82
CA SER A 6 -15.86 60.82 -11.63
C SER A 6 -15.26 59.57 -10.97
N VAL A 7 -16.12 58.58 -10.68
CA VAL A 7 -15.70 57.28 -10.16
C VAL A 7 -15.05 56.48 -11.29
N GLY A 8 -13.75 56.23 -11.16
CA GLY A 8 -12.97 55.43 -12.11
C GLY A 8 -13.49 53.97 -12.20
N PRO A 9 -13.22 53.28 -13.33
CA PRO A 9 -13.74 51.94 -13.55
C PRO A 9 -13.25 50.98 -12.47
N LEU A 10 -14.16 50.21 -11.91
CA LEU A 10 -13.88 49.13 -10.98
C LEU A 10 -12.97 48.11 -11.67
N ARG A 11 -11.65 48.25 -11.47
CA ARG A 11 -10.67 47.23 -11.84
C ARG A 11 -10.92 46.03 -10.94
N GLY A 12 -11.78 45.14 -11.42
CA GLY A 12 -11.99 43.82 -10.84
C GLY A 12 -10.62 43.22 -10.56
N LYS A 13 -10.35 42.94 -9.28
CA LYS A 13 -9.23 42.10 -8.87
C LYS A 13 -9.59 40.69 -9.32
N PHE A 14 -9.42 40.41 -10.61
CA PHE A 14 -9.37 39.05 -11.09
C PHE A 14 -8.17 38.39 -10.40
N PRO A 15 -8.38 37.29 -9.67
CA PRO A 15 -7.29 36.52 -9.11
C PRO A 15 -6.31 36.17 -10.23
N GLN A 16 -5.05 36.45 -9.93
CA GLN A 16 -3.87 36.11 -10.72
C GLN A 16 -3.97 34.71 -11.33
N GLU A 17 -3.62 34.66 -12.61
CA GLU A 17 -2.89 33.58 -13.29
C GLU A 17 -2.79 32.31 -12.44
N ILE A 18 -3.58 31.29 -12.81
CA ILE A 18 -3.40 29.92 -12.34
C ILE A 18 -1.92 29.59 -12.57
N PRO A 19 -1.11 29.37 -11.53
CA PRO A 19 0.23 28.88 -11.72
C PRO A 19 0.10 27.57 -12.48
N ARG A 20 0.55 27.55 -13.74
CA ARG A 20 0.97 26.30 -14.35
C ARG A 20 2.18 25.87 -13.55
N GLU A 21 1.93 25.14 -12.47
CA GLU A 21 2.93 24.32 -11.82
C GLU A 21 3.48 23.40 -12.91
N GLY A 22 4.66 23.76 -13.39
CA GLY A 22 5.47 22.88 -14.18
C GLY A 22 5.64 21.59 -13.40
N GLU A 23 5.24 20.49 -14.03
CA GLU A 23 6.15 19.39 -14.29
C GLU A 23 7.09 19.03 -13.12
N LYS A 24 6.52 18.79 -11.95
CA LYS A 24 7.03 17.73 -11.09
C LYS A 24 6.44 16.46 -11.66
N ALA A 25 7.04 15.98 -12.75
CA ALA A 25 6.97 14.57 -13.09
C ALA A 25 7.32 13.82 -11.80
N GLY A 26 6.29 13.26 -11.16
CA GLY A 26 6.45 12.45 -9.98
C GLY A 26 7.52 11.42 -10.30
N LYS A 27 8.56 11.36 -9.48
CA LYS A 27 9.48 10.24 -9.47
C LYS A 27 8.64 8.95 -9.58
N PRO A 28 9.05 7.96 -10.37
CA PRO A 28 8.34 6.69 -10.41
C PRO A 28 8.50 6.01 -9.04
N GLU A 29 7.61 6.32 -8.10
CA GLU A 29 7.51 5.68 -6.78
C GLU A 29 7.05 4.22 -6.90
N GLY A 30 6.63 3.78 -8.09
CA GLY A 30 6.11 2.43 -8.33
C GLY A 30 7.12 1.31 -8.08
N ALA A 31 8.42 1.53 -8.31
CA ALA A 31 9.43 0.49 -8.11
C ALA A 31 9.86 0.34 -6.64
N ALA A 32 10.03 1.47 -5.93
CA ALA A 32 10.37 1.46 -4.50
C ALA A 32 9.18 0.99 -3.64
N GLY A 33 7.95 1.37 -4.02
CA GLY A 33 6.74 0.95 -3.31
C GLY A 33 6.50 -0.55 -3.40
N PHE A 34 6.58 -1.14 -4.60
CA PHE A 34 6.28 -2.56 -4.78
C PHE A 34 7.22 -3.49 -4.02
N GLN A 35 8.53 -3.22 -4.05
CA GLN A 35 9.51 -4.04 -3.30
C GLN A 35 9.27 -3.95 -1.79
N GLU A 36 8.99 -2.76 -1.26
CA GLU A 36 8.71 -2.60 0.17
C GLU A 36 7.38 -3.25 0.57
N THR A 37 6.35 -3.15 -0.28
CA THR A 37 5.07 -3.86 -0.10
C THR A 37 5.26 -5.37 -0.07
N LEU A 38 6.01 -5.94 -1.03
CA LEU A 38 6.27 -7.37 -1.09
C LEU A 38 7.04 -7.86 0.14
N LYS A 39 8.04 -7.08 0.57
CA LYS A 39 8.81 -7.35 1.78
C LYS A 39 7.93 -7.29 3.03
N GLY A 40 7.01 -6.33 3.11
CA GLY A 40 6.00 -6.24 4.17
C GLY A 40 5.11 -7.48 4.21
N LEU A 41 4.55 -7.89 3.06
CA LEU A 41 3.75 -9.12 2.93
C LEU A 41 4.49 -10.36 3.45
N VAL A 42 5.77 -10.51 3.10
CA VAL A 42 6.60 -11.65 3.59
C VAL A 42 6.73 -11.60 5.11
N GLN A 43 7.00 -10.42 5.67
CA GLN A 43 7.14 -10.23 7.12
C GLN A 43 5.82 -10.48 7.86
N ASP A 44 4.70 -10.06 7.29
CA ASP A 44 3.37 -10.27 7.87
C ASP A 44 3.02 -11.76 7.91
N VAL A 45 3.27 -12.49 6.83
CA VAL A 45 3.03 -13.95 6.78
C VAL A 45 3.94 -14.69 7.78
N ASP A 46 5.22 -14.31 7.90
CA ASP A 46 6.13 -14.88 8.91
C ASP A 46 5.61 -14.64 10.34
N ARG A 47 5.12 -13.43 10.62
CA ARG A 47 4.53 -13.08 11.91
C ARG A 47 3.29 -13.90 12.21
N MET A 48 2.40 -14.07 11.23
CA MET A 48 1.18 -14.88 11.38
C MET A 48 1.54 -16.34 11.68
N GLN A 49 2.50 -16.92 10.95
CA GLN A 49 2.97 -18.29 11.20
C GLN A 49 3.54 -18.47 12.61
N LYS A 50 4.39 -17.54 13.07
CA LYS A 50 4.94 -17.57 14.44
C LYS A 50 3.86 -17.45 15.50
N THR A 51 2.90 -16.56 15.30
CA THR A 51 1.77 -16.36 16.22
C THR A 51 0.91 -17.61 16.31
N ALA A 52 0.62 -18.25 15.18
CA ALA A 52 -0.11 -19.51 15.12
C ALA A 52 0.65 -20.63 15.86
N ALA A 53 1.97 -20.75 15.64
CA ALA A 53 2.82 -21.72 16.32
C ALA A 53 2.87 -21.51 17.85
N GLU A 54 3.08 -20.27 18.30
CA GLU A 54 3.07 -19.92 19.73
C GLU A 54 1.71 -20.18 20.37
N SER A 55 0.61 -19.87 19.68
CA SER A 55 -0.74 -20.08 20.20
C SER A 55 -1.07 -21.57 20.29
N THR A 56 -0.62 -22.35 19.31
CA THR A 56 -0.69 -23.82 19.34
C THR A 56 0.09 -24.39 20.51
N GLN A 57 1.30 -23.91 20.73
CA GLN A 57 2.14 -24.39 21.84
C GLN A 57 1.53 -24.05 23.19
N ARG A 58 1.02 -22.83 23.37
CA ARG A 58 0.32 -22.42 24.59
C ARG A 58 -0.92 -23.26 24.86
N LEU A 59 -1.71 -23.59 23.82
CA LEU A 59 -2.84 -24.51 23.93
C LEU A 59 -2.42 -25.90 24.41
N LEU A 60 -1.37 -26.49 23.81
CA LEU A 60 -0.86 -27.80 24.20
C LEU A 60 -0.33 -27.85 25.64
N THR A 61 0.22 -26.73 26.14
CA THR A 61 0.68 -26.60 27.52
C THR A 61 -0.43 -26.26 28.52
N GLY A 62 -1.68 -26.10 28.07
CA GLY A 62 -2.82 -25.73 28.93
C GLY A 62 -2.84 -24.27 29.38
N GLN A 63 -2.01 -23.41 28.78
CA GLN A 63 -1.98 -21.96 29.06
C GLN A 63 -3.09 -21.19 28.35
N ILE A 64 -3.73 -21.81 27.36
CA ILE A 64 -4.89 -21.30 26.63
C ILE A 64 -5.94 -22.40 26.64
N GLU A 65 -7.19 -22.07 26.97
CA GLU A 65 -8.34 -22.98 26.88
C GLU A 65 -9.15 -22.76 25.59
N ASP A 66 -8.95 -21.61 24.94
CA ASP A 66 -9.67 -21.23 23.74
C ASP A 66 -9.01 -21.81 22.47
N VAL A 67 -9.44 -23.02 22.11
CA VAL A 67 -9.03 -23.70 20.87
C VAL A 67 -9.49 -22.93 19.63
N HIS A 68 -10.60 -22.19 19.69
CA HIS A 68 -11.14 -21.48 18.53
C HIS A 68 -10.22 -20.36 18.09
N GLN A 69 -9.67 -19.60 19.04
CA GLN A 69 -8.71 -18.53 18.72
C GLN A 69 -7.45 -19.08 18.03
N VAL A 70 -6.96 -20.24 18.45
CA VAL A 70 -5.82 -20.90 17.80
C VAL A 70 -6.17 -21.32 16.39
N MET A 71 -7.32 -21.97 16.19
CA MET A 71 -7.77 -22.39 14.86
C MET A 71 -7.94 -21.21 13.90
N VAL A 72 -8.50 -20.10 14.36
CA VAL A 72 -8.63 -18.88 13.53
C VAL A 72 -7.25 -18.35 13.14
N ALA A 73 -6.32 -18.25 14.08
CA ALA A 73 -4.97 -17.78 13.78
C ALA A 73 -4.23 -18.70 12.78
N MET A 74 -4.47 -20.02 12.85
CA MET A 74 -3.92 -20.97 11.88
C MET A 74 -4.53 -20.77 10.48
N GLU A 75 -5.85 -20.58 10.40
CA GLU A 75 -6.56 -20.39 9.14
C GLU A 75 -6.16 -19.08 8.44
N GLU A 76 -6.01 -18.00 9.21
CA GLU A 76 -5.52 -16.71 8.73
C GLU A 76 -4.09 -16.82 8.18
N ALA A 77 -3.20 -17.50 8.92
CA ALA A 77 -1.82 -17.72 8.48
C ALA A 77 -1.77 -18.55 7.19
N GLN A 78 -2.59 -19.60 7.10
CA GLN A 78 -2.65 -20.48 5.93
C GLN A 78 -3.16 -19.74 4.69
N THR A 79 -4.27 -18.99 4.82
CA THR A 79 -4.86 -18.22 3.72
C THR A 79 -3.90 -17.14 3.23
N SER A 80 -3.26 -16.43 4.16
CA SER A 80 -2.29 -15.37 3.83
C SER A 80 -1.05 -15.94 3.13
N PHE A 81 -0.58 -17.11 3.55
CA PHE A 81 0.53 -17.80 2.88
C PHE A 81 0.17 -18.24 1.46
N GLN A 82 -1.04 -18.77 1.24
CA GLN A 82 -1.53 -19.13 -0.10
C GLN A 82 -1.56 -17.91 -1.02
N LEU A 83 -2.08 -16.77 -0.53
CA LEU A 83 -2.07 -15.52 -1.28
C LEU A 83 -0.65 -15.08 -1.64
N MET A 84 0.30 -15.16 -0.71
CA MET A 84 1.70 -14.83 -0.95
C MET A 84 2.34 -15.73 -2.02
N MET A 85 2.01 -17.02 -2.02
CA MET A 85 2.48 -17.96 -3.05
C MET A 85 1.98 -17.57 -4.45
N GLU A 86 0.71 -17.17 -4.57
CA GLU A 86 0.15 -16.67 -5.83
C GLU A 86 0.87 -15.41 -6.30
N ILE A 87 1.10 -14.45 -5.39
CA ILE A 87 1.86 -13.22 -5.70
C ILE A 87 3.27 -13.57 -6.18
N ARG A 88 3.97 -14.47 -5.47
CA ARG A 88 5.30 -14.95 -5.86
C ARG A 88 5.29 -15.54 -7.27
N ASN A 89 4.33 -16.41 -7.57
CA ASN A 89 4.21 -17.04 -8.89
C ASN A 89 4.02 -15.97 -9.98
N LYS A 90 3.10 -15.01 -9.77
CA LYS A 90 2.86 -13.91 -10.72
C LYS A 90 4.09 -13.04 -10.97
N ILE A 91 4.89 -12.74 -9.94
CA ILE A 91 6.12 -11.96 -10.10
C ILE A 91 7.14 -12.72 -10.93
N VAL A 92 7.32 -14.01 -10.66
CA VAL A 92 8.24 -14.87 -11.42
C VAL A 92 7.80 -14.97 -12.88
N ASP A 93 6.50 -15.08 -13.13
CA ASP A 93 5.96 -15.13 -14.48
C ASP A 93 6.10 -13.79 -15.21
N ALA A 94 5.83 -12.67 -14.53
CA ALA A 94 6.06 -11.33 -15.09
C ALA A 94 7.53 -11.11 -15.47
N TYR A 95 8.47 -11.57 -14.63
CA TYR A 95 9.90 -11.54 -14.94
C TYR A 95 10.23 -12.38 -16.19
N LYS A 96 9.69 -13.61 -16.28
CA LYS A 96 9.88 -14.47 -17.46
C LYS A 96 9.32 -13.84 -18.74
N GLU A 97 8.17 -13.17 -18.65
CA GLU A 97 7.52 -12.52 -19.80
C GLU A 97 8.36 -11.36 -20.34
N VAL A 98 8.88 -10.50 -19.46
CA VAL A 98 9.80 -9.41 -19.85
C VAL A 98 11.03 -9.95 -20.58
N MET A 99 11.61 -11.06 -20.11
CA MET A 99 12.75 -11.70 -20.76
C MET A 99 12.41 -12.27 -22.15
N ARG A 100 11.16 -12.69 -22.38
CA ARG A 100 10.69 -13.18 -23.68
C ARG A 100 10.42 -12.07 -24.69
N MET A 101 10.17 -10.84 -24.25
CA MET A 101 9.99 -9.69 -25.14
C MET A 101 11.30 -9.14 -25.72
N GLN A 102 12.44 -9.46 -25.12
CA GLN A 102 13.75 -8.90 -25.50
C GLN A 102 14.59 -9.79 -26.44
N VAL A 103 14.04 -10.91 -26.92
CA VAL A 103 14.69 -11.78 -27.91
C VAL A 103 14.14 -11.57 -29.31
#